data_AF-A0A7Y0CT04-F1
#
_entry.id   AF-A0A7Y0CT04-F1
#
_cell.length_a   1.000
_cell.length_b   1.000
_cell.length_c   1.000
_cell.angle_alpha   90.00
_cell.angle_beta   90.00
_cell.angle_gamma   90.00
#
_symmetry.space_group_name_H-M   'P 1'
#
loop_
_entity.id
_entity.type
_entity.pdbx_description
1 polymer ?
#
loop_
_entity_poly.entity_id
_entity_poly.type
_entity_poly.pdbx_seq_one_letter_code
_entity_poly.pdbx_strand_id
1 'polypeptide(L)'
;MSNRSRWYRPRSTSHRFLSAVMVAVVASSAFGFAVVTSVVTAASASAHAELVRITPDRDAQLTTAPKDVALEFSEPVNSSFTTVVVTSATGVSVTSGKPVVVGAMVTQALVPRMAAGVYRVAFRVVSNDGHPVAGESRFTVTLTPTTSPSPSSSSTPPPLASPSATPLVATTDVAPLPSPNTGQSGGLSRSGLATAGAFALLLVGAGLLAWRRKQR
;
A
#
# COMPACT_ATOMS: atom_id res chain seq x y z
N MET A 1 94.62 -11.32 -31.33
CA MET A 1 94.02 -10.36 -30.37
C MET A 1 92.83 -9.67 -31.05
N SER A 2 91.59 -10.02 -30.69
CA SER A 2 90.65 -9.24 -29.83
C SER A 2 90.10 -7.99 -30.54
N ASN A 3 88.80 -7.74 -30.65
CA ASN A 3 87.85 -7.71 -29.54
C ASN A 3 86.42 -7.61 -30.11
N ARG A 4 85.52 -8.55 -29.77
CA ARG A 4 84.11 -8.52 -30.18
C ARG A 4 83.31 -7.67 -29.18
N SER A 5 83.02 -6.41 -29.51
CA SER A 5 82.13 -5.56 -28.72
C SER A 5 80.66 -5.90 -29.00
N ARG A 6 80.14 -6.83 -28.18
CA ARG A 6 78.73 -7.18 -28.12
C ARG A 6 77.98 -6.07 -27.35
N TRP A 7 77.28 -5.21 -28.08
CA TRP A 7 76.46 -4.13 -27.51
C TRP A 7 75.29 -4.69 -26.68
N TYR A 8 75.19 -4.23 -25.44
CA TYR A 8 74.06 -4.48 -24.54
C TYR A 8 72.90 -3.55 -24.93
N ARG A 9 71.78 -4.11 -25.39
CA ARG A 9 70.52 -3.38 -25.57
C ARG A 9 69.65 -3.57 -24.33
N PRO A 10 69.41 -2.53 -23.50
CA PRO A 10 68.48 -2.65 -22.40
C PRO A 10 67.07 -2.89 -22.96
N ARG A 11 66.43 -4.00 -22.59
CA ARG A 11 65.01 -4.24 -22.89
C ARG A 11 64.18 -3.24 -22.09
N SER A 12 63.52 -2.30 -22.77
CA SER A 12 62.65 -1.33 -22.11
C SER A 12 61.38 -2.01 -21.59
N THR A 13 61.29 -2.18 -20.28
CA THR A 13 60.16 -2.79 -19.57
C THR A 13 58.91 -1.88 -19.50
N SER A 14 58.98 -0.67 -20.07
CA SER A 14 58.05 0.45 -19.89
C SER A 14 56.62 0.21 -20.38
N HIS A 15 56.40 -0.58 -21.43
CA HIS A 15 55.07 -0.72 -22.03
C HIS A 15 54.10 -1.58 -21.22
N ARG A 16 54.58 -2.57 -20.46
CA ARG A 16 53.71 -3.48 -19.70
C ARG A 16 53.17 -2.86 -18.42
N PHE A 17 53.88 -1.91 -17.84
CA PHE A 17 53.44 -1.16 -16.65
C PHE A 17 52.32 -0.16 -16.98
N LEU A 18 52.43 0.55 -18.11
CA LEU A 18 51.40 1.50 -18.55
C LEU A 18 50.07 0.80 -18.91
N SER A 19 50.12 -0.37 -19.55
CA SER A 19 48.91 -1.15 -19.86
C SER A 19 48.22 -1.72 -18.63
N ALA A 20 48.98 -2.19 -17.62
CA ALA A 20 48.42 -2.74 -16.39
C ALA A 20 47.72 -1.67 -15.53
N VAL A 21 48.28 -0.45 -15.47
CA VAL A 21 47.68 0.68 -14.75
C VAL A 21 46.38 1.14 -15.42
N MET A 22 46.34 1.19 -16.76
CA MET A 22 45.12 1.54 -17.50
C MET A 22 44.00 0.52 -17.31
N VAL A 23 44.30 -0.78 -17.36
CA VAL A 23 43.32 -1.86 -17.08
C VAL A 23 42.80 -1.78 -15.64
N ALA A 24 43.67 -1.52 -14.66
CA ALA A 24 43.27 -1.37 -13.26
C ALA A 24 42.37 -0.15 -13.03
N VAL A 25 42.61 0.98 -13.71
CA VAL A 25 41.76 2.18 -13.63
C VAL A 25 40.39 1.94 -14.24
N VAL A 26 40.32 1.33 -15.44
CA VAL A 26 39.03 1.02 -16.09
C VAL A 26 38.22 0.01 -15.28
N ALA A 27 38.86 -1.02 -14.73
CA ALA A 27 38.20 -2.00 -13.86
C ALA A 27 37.66 -1.35 -12.57
N SER A 28 38.43 -0.42 -11.98
CA SER A 28 38.00 0.32 -10.78
C SER A 28 36.82 1.25 -11.05
N SER A 29 36.80 1.94 -12.20
CA SER A 29 35.69 2.81 -12.61
C SER A 29 34.43 2.01 -12.94
N ALA A 30 34.55 0.87 -13.62
CA ALA A 30 33.42 -0.01 -13.90
C ALA A 30 32.83 -0.61 -12.62
N PHE A 31 33.70 -1.01 -11.67
CA PHE A 31 33.26 -1.49 -10.36
C PHE A 31 32.56 -0.40 -9.55
N GLY A 32 33.13 0.81 -9.52
CA GLY A 32 32.52 1.97 -8.85
C GLY A 32 31.15 2.31 -9.44
N PHE A 33 31.03 2.31 -10.77
CA PHE A 33 29.75 2.55 -11.44
C PHE A 33 28.73 1.45 -11.11
N ALA A 34 29.11 0.17 -11.14
CA ALA A 34 28.24 -0.94 -10.78
C ALA A 34 27.72 -0.85 -9.34
N VAL A 35 28.59 -0.49 -8.38
CA VAL A 35 28.20 -0.30 -6.97
C VAL A 35 27.22 0.87 -6.83
N VAL A 36 27.48 2.00 -7.49
CA VAL A 36 26.57 3.17 -7.46
C VAL A 36 25.21 2.82 -8.06
N THR A 37 25.17 2.12 -9.20
CA THR A 37 23.89 1.70 -9.79
C THR A 37 23.12 0.74 -8.89
N SER A 38 23.80 -0.20 -8.20
CA SER A 38 23.15 -1.13 -7.28
C SER A 38 22.50 -0.44 -6.08
N VAL A 39 23.15 0.59 -5.51
CA VAL A 39 22.60 1.33 -4.36
C VAL A 39 21.39 2.17 -4.77
N VAL A 40 21.42 2.77 -5.96
CA VAL A 40 20.30 3.60 -6.46
C VAL A 40 19.07 2.75 -6.80
N THR A 41 19.24 1.47 -7.14
CA THR A 41 18.12 0.55 -7.43
C THR A 41 17.65 -0.27 -6.23
N ALA A 42 18.18 -0.06 -5.03
CA ALA A 42 17.73 -0.79 -3.85
C ALA A 42 16.28 -0.39 -3.51
N ALA A 43 15.32 -1.28 -3.82
CA ALA A 43 13.93 -1.11 -3.44
C ALA A 43 13.80 -1.13 -1.91
N SER A 44 12.94 -0.28 -1.35
CA SER A 44 12.59 -0.32 0.07
C SER A 44 11.98 -1.69 0.40
N ALA A 45 12.65 -2.48 1.23
CA ALA A 45 12.04 -3.68 1.83
C ALA A 45 11.18 -3.23 3.03
N SER A 46 9.86 -3.37 2.93
CA SER A 46 8.96 -3.09 4.05
C SER A 46 8.89 -4.31 4.96
N ALA A 47 9.42 -4.22 6.18
CA ALA A 47 9.29 -5.27 7.18
C ALA A 47 7.94 -5.22 7.94
N HIS A 48 7.18 -4.13 7.77
CA HIS A 48 5.94 -3.88 8.49
C HIS A 48 4.77 -4.37 7.64
N ALA A 49 3.85 -5.15 8.23
CA ALA A 49 2.64 -5.57 7.56
C ALA A 49 1.64 -4.40 7.47
N GLU A 50 1.21 -4.06 6.27
CA GLU A 50 0.16 -3.08 6.02
C GLU A 50 -1.09 -3.79 5.52
N LEU A 51 -2.28 -3.29 5.88
CA LEU A 51 -3.54 -3.85 5.36
C LEU A 51 -3.67 -3.44 3.88
N VAL A 52 -3.56 -4.42 2.99
CA VAL A 52 -3.67 -4.26 1.53
C VAL A 52 -5.14 -4.31 1.11
N ARG A 53 -5.89 -5.29 1.62
CA ARG A 53 -7.28 -5.51 1.24
C ARG A 53 -8.10 -6.03 2.42
N ILE A 54 -9.39 -5.67 2.43
CA ILE A 54 -10.37 -6.24 3.34
C ILE A 54 -11.60 -6.67 2.56
N THR A 55 -12.17 -7.82 2.91
CA THR A 55 -13.42 -8.34 2.34
C THR A 55 -14.35 -8.68 3.49
N PRO A 56 -15.58 -8.14 3.56
CA PRO A 56 -16.16 -7.15 2.64
C PRO A 56 -15.35 -5.85 2.55
N ASP A 57 -15.37 -5.21 1.39
CA ASP A 57 -14.68 -3.92 1.17
C ASP A 57 -15.19 -2.86 2.14
N ARG A 58 -14.36 -1.83 2.40
CA ARG A 58 -14.75 -0.73 3.27
C ARG A 58 -16.04 -0.09 2.75
N ASP A 59 -17.00 0.10 3.66
CA ASP A 59 -18.31 0.69 3.41
C ASP A 59 -19.20 -0.11 2.43
N ALA A 60 -18.86 -1.38 2.19
CA ALA A 60 -19.65 -2.25 1.32
C ALA A 60 -21.11 -2.40 1.81
N GLN A 61 -22.03 -2.43 0.86
CA GLN A 61 -23.46 -2.68 1.06
C GLN A 61 -23.78 -4.09 0.57
N LEU A 62 -24.13 -4.99 1.48
CA LEU A 62 -24.37 -6.41 1.20
C LEU A 62 -25.85 -6.73 1.31
N THR A 63 -26.41 -7.38 0.30
CA THR A 63 -27.78 -7.91 0.35
C THR A 63 -27.87 -9.26 1.06
N THR A 64 -26.73 -9.90 1.31
CA THR A 64 -26.61 -11.20 2.00
C THR A 64 -25.55 -11.10 3.09
N ALA A 65 -25.81 -11.70 4.27
CA ALA A 65 -24.83 -11.74 5.35
C ALA A 65 -23.59 -12.56 4.92
N PRO A 66 -22.37 -11.99 5.06
CA PRO A 66 -21.14 -12.72 4.75
C PRO A 66 -20.89 -13.82 5.79
N LYS A 67 -20.18 -14.87 5.39
CA LYS A 67 -19.80 -15.97 6.29
C LYS A 67 -18.55 -15.65 7.11
N ASP A 68 -17.73 -14.76 6.60
CA ASP A 68 -16.42 -14.42 7.14
C ASP A 68 -16.02 -13.00 6.73
N VAL A 69 -15.00 -12.47 7.42
CA VAL A 69 -14.25 -11.30 6.99
C VAL A 69 -12.81 -11.74 6.72
N ALA A 70 -12.27 -11.39 5.56
CA ALA A 70 -10.90 -11.66 5.17
C ALA A 70 -10.09 -10.35 5.13
N LEU A 71 -8.89 -10.38 5.71
CA LEU A 71 -7.92 -9.30 5.69
C LEU A 71 -6.64 -9.81 5.04
N GLU A 72 -6.18 -9.09 4.03
CA GLU A 72 -4.92 -9.35 3.33
C GLU A 72 -3.92 -8.28 3.72
N PHE A 73 -2.77 -8.72 4.20
CA PHE A 73 -1.66 -7.86 4.57
C PHE A 73 -0.55 -7.92 3.51
N SER A 74 0.34 -6.93 3.51
CA SER A 74 1.51 -6.89 2.61
C SER A 74 2.57 -7.92 2.99
N GLU A 75 2.59 -8.35 4.25
CA GLU A 75 3.56 -9.27 4.82
C GLU A 75 2.87 -10.33 5.70
N PRO A 76 3.50 -11.50 5.91
CA PRO A 76 2.98 -12.50 6.84
C PRO A 76 2.83 -11.97 8.26
N VAL A 77 1.74 -12.39 8.93
CA VAL A 77 1.43 -11.98 10.30
C VAL A 77 1.50 -13.16 11.26
N ASN A 78 1.77 -12.87 12.54
CA ASN A 78 1.85 -13.87 13.58
C ASN A 78 0.45 -14.34 14.01
N SER A 79 0.18 -15.63 13.85
CA SER A 79 -1.11 -16.23 14.18
C SER A 79 -1.47 -16.17 15.67
N SER A 80 -0.48 -16.26 16.56
CA SER A 80 -0.69 -16.24 18.02
C SER A 80 -1.11 -14.87 18.56
N PHE A 81 -0.78 -13.80 17.82
CA PHE A 81 -1.05 -12.41 18.23
C PHE A 81 -2.04 -11.71 17.29
N THR A 82 -2.80 -12.48 16.50
CA THR A 82 -3.83 -11.97 15.60
C THR A 82 -5.20 -12.03 16.25
N THR A 83 -5.91 -10.90 16.24
CA THR A 83 -7.28 -10.76 16.74
C THR A 83 -8.11 -9.99 15.73
N VAL A 84 -9.30 -10.52 15.44
CA VAL A 84 -10.31 -9.84 14.63
C VAL A 84 -11.64 -9.95 15.35
N VAL A 85 -12.32 -8.83 15.55
CA VAL A 85 -13.62 -8.76 16.20
C VAL A 85 -14.58 -8.01 15.30
N VAL A 86 -15.73 -8.62 15.03
CA VAL A 86 -16.82 -8.00 14.29
C VAL A 86 -17.99 -7.75 15.25
N THR A 87 -18.48 -6.52 15.30
CA THR A 87 -19.56 -6.09 16.19
C THR A 87 -20.68 -5.41 15.43
N SER A 88 -21.94 -5.67 15.80
CA SER A 88 -23.10 -4.94 15.30
C SER A 88 -23.12 -3.50 15.83
N ALA A 89 -23.99 -2.65 15.25
CA ALA A 89 -24.27 -1.31 15.75
C ALA A 89 -24.77 -1.28 17.21
N THR A 90 -25.36 -2.38 17.70
CA THR A 90 -25.80 -2.53 19.11
C THR A 90 -24.68 -3.00 20.04
N GLY A 91 -23.46 -3.19 19.54
CA GLY A 91 -22.30 -3.64 20.33
C GLY A 91 -22.21 -5.16 20.51
N VAL A 92 -23.09 -5.94 19.86
CA VAL A 92 -23.07 -7.40 19.95
C VAL A 92 -21.99 -7.96 19.04
N SER A 93 -21.09 -8.78 19.58
CA SER A 93 -20.09 -9.49 18.77
C SER A 93 -20.77 -10.56 17.91
N VAL A 94 -20.45 -10.57 16.63
CA VAL A 94 -20.87 -11.57 15.64
C VAL A 94 -19.69 -12.44 15.18
N THR A 95 -18.60 -12.40 15.93
CA THR A 95 -17.38 -13.17 15.68
C THR A 95 -17.58 -14.63 16.09
N SER A 96 -17.17 -15.57 15.26
CA SER A 96 -17.27 -17.01 15.53
C SER A 96 -15.87 -17.65 15.59
N GLY A 97 -15.49 -18.15 16.77
CA GLY A 97 -14.19 -18.80 16.98
C GLY A 97 -12.99 -17.86 16.84
N LYS A 98 -11.79 -18.46 16.71
CA LYS A 98 -10.53 -17.73 16.50
C LYS A 98 -10.30 -17.44 15.02
N PRO A 99 -9.59 -16.35 14.67
CA PRO A 99 -9.19 -16.10 13.29
C PRO A 99 -8.22 -17.18 12.80
N VAL A 100 -8.35 -17.55 11.53
CA VAL A 100 -7.43 -18.45 10.82
C VAL A 100 -6.42 -17.59 10.07
N VAL A 101 -5.13 -17.86 10.24
CA VAL A 101 -4.03 -17.11 9.62
C VAL A 101 -3.23 -18.03 8.72
N VAL A 102 -3.04 -17.64 7.47
CA VAL A 102 -2.22 -18.34 6.46
C VAL A 102 -1.34 -17.32 5.76
N GLY A 103 -0.08 -17.24 6.16
CA GLY A 103 0.86 -16.22 5.65
C GLY A 103 0.35 -14.81 5.96
N ALA A 104 0.04 -14.04 4.91
CA ALA A 104 -0.47 -12.68 5.02
C ALA A 104 -2.01 -12.58 5.02
N MET A 105 -2.71 -13.72 4.93
CA MET A 105 -4.18 -13.79 4.94
C MET A 105 -4.70 -14.12 6.34
N VAL A 106 -5.63 -13.29 6.83
CA VAL A 106 -6.37 -13.49 8.07
C VAL A 106 -7.85 -13.62 7.75
N THR A 107 -8.47 -14.73 8.14
CA THR A 107 -9.91 -14.97 7.95
C THR A 107 -10.60 -15.12 9.30
N GLN A 108 -11.62 -14.31 9.54
CA GLN A 108 -12.45 -14.37 10.73
C GLN A 108 -13.85 -14.85 10.37
N ALA A 109 -14.22 -16.05 10.82
CA ALA A 109 -15.57 -16.56 10.66
C ALA A 109 -16.57 -15.72 11.46
N LEU A 110 -17.78 -15.58 10.92
CA LEU A 110 -18.90 -14.88 11.54
C LEU A 110 -20.00 -15.86 11.93
N VAL A 111 -20.84 -15.45 12.87
CA VAL A 111 -22.03 -16.23 13.23
C VAL A 111 -23.00 -16.28 12.05
N PRO A 112 -23.67 -17.42 11.80
CA PRO A 112 -24.69 -17.50 10.77
C PRO A 112 -25.90 -16.62 11.12
N ARG A 113 -26.65 -16.21 10.09
CA ARG A 113 -27.93 -15.47 10.22
C ARG A 113 -27.81 -14.15 11.00
N MET A 114 -26.77 -13.37 10.71
CA MET A 114 -26.66 -11.99 11.19
C MET A 114 -27.87 -11.15 10.77
N ALA A 115 -28.31 -10.26 11.66
CA ALA A 115 -29.38 -9.32 11.36
C ALA A 115 -28.97 -8.31 10.26
N ALA A 116 -29.95 -7.62 9.67
CA ALA A 116 -29.65 -6.44 8.88
C ALA A 116 -29.09 -5.34 9.78
N GLY A 117 -28.10 -4.59 9.29
CA GLY A 117 -27.51 -3.49 10.03
C GLY A 117 -26.06 -3.19 9.64
N VAL A 118 -25.49 -2.21 10.33
CA VAL A 118 -24.08 -1.82 10.19
C VAL A 118 -23.23 -2.69 11.13
N TYR A 119 -22.10 -3.15 10.58
CA TYR A 119 -21.11 -3.95 11.27
C TYR A 119 -19.75 -3.27 11.24
N ARG A 120 -19.08 -3.26 12.40
CA ARG A 120 -17.70 -2.79 12.56
C ARG A 120 -16.77 -3.98 12.66
N VAL A 121 -15.71 -3.98 11.87
CA VAL A 121 -14.59 -4.92 11.93
C VAL A 121 -13.42 -4.19 12.58
N ALA A 122 -13.00 -4.62 13.76
CA ALA A 122 -11.78 -4.16 14.40
C ALA A 122 -10.75 -5.29 14.36
N PHE A 123 -9.51 -4.97 14.02
CA PHE A 123 -8.43 -5.95 13.98
C PHE A 123 -7.17 -5.43 14.65
N ARG A 124 -6.39 -6.37 15.18
CA ARG A 124 -5.03 -6.16 15.64
C ARG A 124 -4.20 -7.39 15.26
N VAL A 125 -3.10 -7.16 14.55
CA VAL A 125 -2.14 -8.19 14.14
C VAL A 125 -0.75 -7.78 14.61
N VAL A 126 0.18 -8.74 14.62
CA VAL A 126 1.61 -8.47 14.82
C VAL A 126 2.33 -9.01 13.61
N SER A 127 3.03 -8.14 12.89
CA SER A 127 3.84 -8.53 11.74
C SER A 127 5.00 -9.42 12.18
N ASN A 128 5.65 -10.14 11.26
CA ASN A 128 6.79 -11.00 11.63
C ASN A 128 8.00 -10.23 12.20
N ASP A 129 8.10 -8.92 11.94
CA ASP A 129 9.10 -8.04 12.52
C ASP A 129 8.83 -7.63 13.99
N GLY A 130 7.67 -8.03 14.53
CA GLY A 130 7.27 -7.78 15.91
C GLY A 130 6.42 -6.51 16.12
N HIS A 131 6.16 -5.70 15.10
CA HIS A 131 5.36 -4.49 15.25
C HIS A 131 3.86 -4.78 15.21
N PRO A 132 3.08 -4.25 16.18
CA PRO A 132 1.63 -4.38 16.16
C PRO A 132 1.01 -3.42 15.16
N VAL A 133 0.02 -3.91 14.42
CA VAL A 133 -0.77 -3.14 13.45
C VAL A 133 -2.24 -3.32 13.81
N ALA A 134 -2.95 -2.21 13.92
CA ALA A 134 -4.37 -2.21 14.27
C ALA A 134 -5.15 -1.31 13.32
N GLY A 135 -6.42 -1.62 13.15
CA GLY A 135 -7.30 -0.81 12.32
C GLY A 135 -8.75 -1.23 12.43
N GLU A 136 -9.57 -0.48 11.70
CA GLU A 136 -11.02 -0.64 11.68
C GLU A 136 -11.55 -0.52 10.25
N SER A 137 -12.65 -1.24 9.99
CA SER A 137 -13.47 -1.12 8.79
C SER A 137 -14.94 -1.30 9.16
N ARG A 138 -15.83 -0.94 8.24
CA ARG A 138 -17.27 -1.17 8.39
C ARG A 138 -17.87 -1.70 7.11
N PHE A 139 -18.96 -2.45 7.24
CA PHE A 139 -19.83 -2.87 6.15
C PHE A 139 -21.28 -2.87 6.63
N THR A 140 -22.23 -2.85 5.70
CA THR A 140 -23.66 -2.82 6.00
C THR A 140 -24.34 -4.01 5.33
N VAL A 141 -25.26 -4.65 6.03
CA VAL A 141 -26.10 -5.74 5.51
C VAL A 141 -27.54 -5.26 5.45
N THR A 142 -28.16 -5.23 4.27
CA THR A 142 -29.53 -4.71 4.07
C THR A 142 -30.59 -5.79 3.88
N LEU A 143 -30.21 -7.09 3.92
CA LEU A 143 -31.09 -8.27 3.78
C LEU A 143 -32.36 -7.99 2.97
N THR A 144 -32.25 -7.96 1.64
CA THR A 144 -33.44 -7.83 0.80
C THR A 144 -34.26 -9.12 0.92
N PRO A 145 -35.56 -9.08 1.26
CA PRO A 145 -36.39 -10.26 1.17
C PRO A 145 -36.36 -10.71 -0.30
N THR A 146 -35.89 -11.92 -0.56
CA THR A 146 -36.03 -12.56 -1.86
C THR A 146 -37.53 -12.67 -2.13
N THR A 147 -38.08 -11.72 -2.88
CA THR A 147 -39.40 -11.84 -3.48
C THR A 147 -39.30 -13.00 -4.46
N SER A 148 -39.66 -14.19 -3.99
CA SER A 148 -40.06 -15.29 -4.86
C SER A 148 -41.10 -14.73 -5.83
N PRO A 149 -40.91 -14.82 -7.17
CA PRO A 149 -41.90 -14.32 -8.10
C PRO A 149 -43.21 -15.06 -7.84
N SER A 150 -44.18 -14.35 -7.25
CA SER A 150 -45.55 -14.83 -7.10
C SER A 150 -46.10 -15.07 -8.51
N PRO A 151 -46.51 -16.30 -8.89
CA PRO A 151 -47.19 -16.48 -10.15
C PRO A 151 -48.48 -15.66 -10.14
N SER A 152 -48.64 -14.87 -11.20
CA SER A 152 -49.73 -13.94 -11.42
C SER A 152 -51.11 -14.60 -11.30
N SER A 153 -51.84 -14.28 -10.24
CA SER A 153 -53.29 -14.42 -10.23
C SER A 153 -53.89 -13.11 -10.73
N SER A 154 -54.06 -13.01 -12.05
CA SER A 154 -54.84 -11.96 -12.68
C SER A 154 -56.32 -12.37 -12.65
N SER A 155 -57.10 -11.75 -11.77
CA SER A 155 -58.56 -11.76 -11.86
C SER A 155 -59.08 -10.35 -11.62
N THR A 156 -59.28 -9.62 -12.72
CA THR A 156 -60.11 -8.41 -12.82
C THR A 156 -61.58 -8.75 -12.59
N PRO A 157 -62.34 -7.95 -11.81
CA PRO A 157 -63.42 -7.13 -12.41
C PRO A 157 -63.61 -5.75 -11.69
N PRO A 158 -64.65 -4.93 -11.99
CA PRO A 158 -64.61 -3.68 -12.77
C PRO A 158 -64.80 -2.38 -11.91
N PRO A 159 -64.71 -1.16 -12.49
CA PRO A 159 -64.67 0.10 -11.75
C PRO A 159 -66.05 0.68 -11.48
N LEU A 160 -66.26 1.35 -10.33
CA LEU A 160 -67.37 2.30 -10.17
C LEU A 160 -67.11 3.36 -9.09
N ALA A 161 -67.38 4.61 -9.49
CA ALA A 161 -67.70 5.80 -8.69
C ALA A 161 -66.56 6.63 -8.05
N SER A 162 -66.22 7.73 -8.73
CA SER A 162 -65.91 9.02 -8.10
C SER A 162 -67.18 9.61 -7.45
N PRO A 163 -67.04 10.39 -6.37
CA PRO A 163 -67.22 11.83 -6.57
C PRO A 163 -66.23 12.72 -5.84
N SER A 164 -66.10 13.92 -6.40
CA SER A 164 -65.41 15.11 -5.93
C SER A 164 -65.59 15.44 -4.45
N ALA A 165 -64.53 15.96 -3.85
CA ALA A 165 -64.62 17.04 -2.85
C ALA A 165 -63.33 17.86 -2.84
N THR A 166 -63.42 19.11 -3.31
CA THR A 166 -62.53 20.22 -2.93
C THR A 166 -63.08 20.84 -1.63
N PRO A 167 -62.22 21.23 -0.68
CA PRO A 167 -62.02 22.68 -0.51
C PRO A 167 -60.60 23.14 -0.10
N LEU A 168 -60.23 24.25 -0.75
CA LEU A 168 -59.48 25.47 -0.38
C LEU A 168 -58.79 25.68 1.01
N VAL A 169 -57.58 26.24 0.92
CA VAL A 169 -56.79 27.17 1.80
C VAL A 169 -56.05 26.63 3.04
N ALA A 170 -54.72 26.75 3.06
CA ALA A 170 -53.98 27.76 3.87
C ALA A 170 -52.44 27.65 3.76
N THR A 171 -51.87 28.83 3.51
CA THR A 171 -50.50 29.39 3.61
C THR A 171 -49.51 28.75 4.59
N THR A 172 -48.21 28.84 4.25
CA THR A 172 -47.01 29.29 5.04
C THR A 172 -45.78 28.51 4.52
N ASP A 173 -44.97 29.08 3.64
CA ASP A 173 -43.72 29.82 3.90
C ASP A 173 -42.50 28.91 4.25
N VAL A 174 -41.32 29.40 3.88
CA VAL A 174 -39.94 28.92 4.15
C VAL A 174 -39.21 28.27 2.94
N ALA A 175 -38.48 29.13 2.23
CA ALA A 175 -37.25 28.79 1.50
C ALA A 175 -36.07 28.60 2.50
N PRO A 176 -35.02 27.80 2.18
CA PRO A 176 -33.86 28.45 1.55
C PRO A 176 -33.01 27.58 0.58
N LEU A 177 -32.52 28.30 -0.45
CA LEU A 177 -31.20 28.28 -1.09
C LEU A 177 -30.59 26.98 -1.68
N PRO A 178 -30.30 26.95 -3.00
CA PRO A 178 -29.31 26.04 -3.57
C PRO A 178 -27.89 26.56 -3.32
N SER A 179 -26.97 25.67 -2.92
CA SER A 179 -25.52 25.95 -2.97
C SER A 179 -24.93 25.46 -4.30
N PRO A 180 -24.48 26.34 -5.20
CA PRO A 180 -23.68 25.94 -6.34
C PRO A 180 -22.23 25.68 -5.95
N ASN A 181 -21.70 24.58 -6.47
CA ASN A 181 -20.29 24.23 -6.49
C ASN A 181 -19.45 25.39 -7.02
N THR A 182 -18.38 25.75 -6.31
CA THR A 182 -17.24 26.45 -6.89
C THR A 182 -16.00 25.62 -6.65
N GLY A 183 -15.45 25.10 -7.75
CA GLY A 183 -14.20 24.36 -7.75
C GLY A 183 -12.97 25.28 -7.65
N GLN A 184 -11.84 24.59 -7.47
CA GLN A 184 -10.49 25.02 -7.80
C GLN A 184 -9.89 26.18 -6.99
N SER A 185 -8.89 25.84 -6.17
CA SER A 185 -7.55 26.44 -6.28
C SER A 185 -6.56 25.75 -5.34
N GLY A 186 -5.31 25.64 -5.79
CA GLY A 186 -4.17 25.61 -4.86
C GLY A 186 -3.49 24.28 -4.62
N GLY A 187 -3.12 23.57 -5.70
CA GLY A 187 -1.94 22.72 -5.61
C GLY A 187 -0.68 23.55 -5.30
N LEU A 188 0.34 22.83 -4.83
CA LEU A 188 1.74 23.21 -4.59
C LEU A 188 2.06 23.64 -3.15
N SER A 189 2.65 22.70 -2.42
CA SER A 189 3.86 22.98 -1.62
C SER A 189 4.77 21.76 -1.66
N ARG A 190 5.57 21.72 -2.73
CA ARG A 190 6.79 20.93 -2.84
C ARG A 190 7.89 21.70 -2.10
N SER A 191 8.35 21.18 -0.96
CA SER A 191 9.63 21.55 -0.36
C SER A 191 10.37 20.28 0.05
N GLY A 192 10.87 19.58 -0.96
CA GLY A 192 12.04 18.71 -0.83
C GLY A 192 13.29 19.46 -1.30
N LEU A 193 14.46 18.93 -0.92
CA LEU A 193 15.85 19.39 -1.11
C LEU A 193 16.42 20.12 0.12
N ALA A 194 17.62 19.86 0.63
CA ALA A 194 18.66 18.91 0.24
C ALA A 194 19.77 18.95 1.31
N THR A 195 20.22 17.81 1.85
CA THR A 195 21.52 17.70 2.55
C THR A 195 22.05 16.26 2.55
N ALA A 196 22.40 15.72 1.37
CA ALA A 196 23.19 14.47 1.30
C ALA A 196 24.34 14.49 0.29
N GLY A 197 24.48 15.53 -0.53
CA GLY A 197 25.57 15.62 -1.54
C GLY A 197 26.92 16.08 -1.01
N ALA A 198 26.98 16.70 0.18
CA ALA A 198 28.19 17.36 0.67
C ALA A 198 29.27 16.39 1.20
N PHE A 199 28.89 15.20 1.68
CA PHE A 199 29.86 14.26 2.28
C PHE A 199 30.68 13.48 1.24
N ALA A 200 30.13 13.21 0.06
CA ALA A 200 30.83 12.42 -0.97
C ALA A 200 31.98 13.19 -1.64
N LEU A 201 31.81 14.51 -1.85
CA LEU A 201 32.85 15.34 -2.47
C LEU A 201 34.04 15.59 -1.53
N LEU A 202 33.82 15.62 -0.22
CA LEU A 202 34.88 15.82 0.77
C LEU A 202 35.85 14.62 0.85
N LEU A 203 35.34 13.39 0.75
CA LEU A 203 36.18 12.19 0.81
C LEU A 203 37.05 12.01 -0.45
N VAL A 204 36.51 12.34 -1.63
CA VAL A 204 37.28 12.29 -2.89
C VAL A 204 38.36 13.37 -2.93
N GLY A 205 38.04 14.59 -2.47
CA GLY A 205 39.00 15.69 -2.40
C GLY A 205 40.17 15.41 -1.44
N ALA A 206 39.87 14.84 -0.24
CA ALA A 206 40.88 14.49 0.74
C ALA A 206 41.80 13.35 0.25
N GLY A 207 41.24 12.35 -0.44
CA GLY A 207 42.02 11.25 -1.03
C GLY A 207 42.99 11.71 -2.10
N LEU A 208 42.57 12.61 -3.00
CA LEU A 208 43.43 13.13 -4.06
C LEU A 208 44.58 13.98 -3.53
N LEU A 209 44.35 14.77 -2.47
CA LEU A 209 45.36 15.63 -1.88
C LEU A 209 46.42 14.83 -1.11
N ALA A 210 46.00 13.78 -0.39
CA ALA A 210 46.91 12.86 0.30
C ALA A 210 47.80 12.09 -0.70
N TRP A 211 47.25 11.69 -1.84
CA TRP A 211 48.01 11.03 -2.90
C TRP A 211 49.06 11.95 -3.55
N ARG A 212 48.73 13.22 -3.80
CA ARG A 212 49.70 14.20 -4.36
C ARG A 212 50.84 14.54 -3.40
N ARG A 213 50.61 14.51 -2.08
CA ARG A 213 51.68 14.73 -1.08
C ARG A 213 52.64 13.56 -0.97
N LYS A 214 52.21 12.34 -1.29
CA LYS A 214 53.06 11.13 -1.28
C LYS A 214 53.94 10.99 -2.53
N GLN A 215 53.65 11.77 -3.58
CA GLN A 215 54.37 11.77 -4.86
C GLN A 215 55.41 12.90 -4.98
N ARG A 216 55.52 13.77 -3.97
CA ARG A 216 56.60 14.74 -3.83
C ARG A 216 57.56 14.25 -2.77
#